data_AF-A0A4Q1UEU5-F1
#
_entry.id   AF-A0A4Q1UEU5-F1
#
_cell.length_a   1.000
_cell.length_b   1.000
_cell.length_c   1.000
_cell.angle_alpha   90.00
_cell.angle_beta   90.00
_cell.angle_gamma   90.00
#
_symmetry.space_group_name_H-M   'P 1'
#
loop_
_entity.id
_entity.type
_entity.pdbx_description
1 polymer ?
#
loop_
_entity_poly.entity_id
_entity_poly.type
_entity_poly.pdbx_seq_one_letter_code
_entity_poly.pdbx_strand_id
1 'polypeptide(L)'
;MTTYYVATTGSNGGNGSTSSPFRTIGEAMSANLRPGDEVVVKAGTYNEAINIDKDGSAAADITLRSEVPGGALIRPPAGSWNAISVNANY
;
A
#
# COMPACT_ATOMS: atom_id res chain seq x y z
N MET A 1 -1.78 5.80 14.67
CA MET A 1 -0.55 5.33 14.03
C MET A 1 -0.42 3.85 14.24
N THR A 2 -0.72 3.13 13.17
CA THR A 2 -0.56 1.69 13.02
C THR A 2 0.31 1.46 11.80
N THR A 3 1.20 0.47 11.87
CA THR A 3 2.00 0.04 10.72
C THR A 3 1.39 -1.22 10.13
N TYR A 4 1.00 -1.15 8.87
CA TYR A 4 0.52 -2.24 8.06
C TYR A 4 1.64 -2.76 7.14
N TYR A 5 1.62 -4.05 6.85
CA TYR A 5 2.62 -4.72 6.03
C TYR A 5 1.98 -5.34 4.79
N VAL A 6 2.66 -5.20 3.67
CA VAL A 6 2.30 -5.81 2.39
C VAL A 6 3.44 -6.72 1.95
N ALA A 7 3.14 -7.95 1.55
CA ALA A 7 4.12 -8.90 1.04
C ALA A 7 3.53 -9.71 -0.11
N THR A 8 4.32 -9.99 -1.15
CA THR A 8 3.88 -10.86 -2.27
C THR A 8 3.53 -12.28 -1.82
N THR A 9 4.07 -12.72 -0.68
CA THR A 9 3.75 -13.98 0.01
C THR A 9 2.60 -13.86 1.02
N GLY A 10 1.94 -12.70 1.07
CA GLY A 10 0.78 -12.45 1.93
C GLY A 10 -0.48 -13.17 1.45
N SER A 11 -1.55 -13.00 2.23
CA SER A 11 -2.85 -13.63 2.01
C SER A 11 -3.86 -12.62 1.46
N ASN A 12 -4.75 -13.07 0.57
CA ASN A 12 -5.94 -12.30 0.20
C ASN A 12 -6.87 -12.27 1.42
N GLY A 13 -7.03 -11.13 2.08
CA GLY A 13 -7.70 -10.99 3.37
C GLY A 13 -6.76 -10.99 4.58
N GLY A 14 -5.45 -10.77 4.37
CA GLY A 14 -4.54 -10.47 5.48
C GLY A 14 -5.02 -9.24 6.26
N ASN A 15 -4.66 -9.12 7.54
CA ASN A 15 -5.03 -7.95 8.35
C ASN A 15 -3.95 -6.86 8.36
N GLY A 16 -2.90 -7.03 7.54
CA GLY A 16 -1.76 -6.13 7.45
C GLY A 16 -0.79 -6.19 8.63
N SER A 17 -0.92 -7.16 9.55
CA SER A 17 0.11 -7.40 10.57
C SER A 17 1.39 -7.99 9.95
N THR A 18 2.51 -7.93 10.67
CA THR A 18 3.76 -8.60 10.25
C THR A 18 3.60 -10.11 10.04
N SER A 19 2.75 -10.76 10.84
CA SER A 19 2.46 -12.20 10.77
C SER A 19 1.43 -12.56 9.70
N SER A 20 0.57 -11.63 9.31
CA SER A 20 -0.44 -11.83 8.27
C SER A 20 -0.56 -10.57 7.40
N PRO A 21 0.49 -10.27 6.60
CA PRO A 21 0.51 -9.09 5.75
C PRO A 21 -0.56 -9.18 4.67
N PHE A 22 -1.00 -8.03 4.18
CA PHE A 22 -1.80 -7.94 2.95
C PHE A 22 -1.01 -8.51 1.78
N ARG A 23 -1.70 -9.08 0.79
CA ARG A 23 -1.02 -9.63 -0.39
C ARG A 23 -0.70 -8.54 -1.42
N THR A 24 -1.54 -7.52 -1.52
CA THR A 24 -1.41 -6.45 -2.51
C THR A 24 -1.37 -5.07 -1.85
N ILE A 25 -0.82 -4.09 -2.58
CA ILE A 25 -0.76 -2.71 -2.13
C ILE A 25 -2.17 -2.10 -2.18
N GLY A 26 -2.95 -2.40 -3.21
CA GLY A 26 -4.35 -1.94 -3.32
C GLY A 26 -5.24 -2.41 -2.19
N GLU A 27 -5.05 -3.63 -1.69
CA GLU A 27 -5.76 -4.16 -0.51
C GLU A 27 -5.42 -3.34 0.75
N ALA A 28 -4.14 -3.04 0.96
CA ALA A 28 -3.70 -2.22 2.08
C ALA A 28 -4.23 -0.78 2.00
N MET A 29 -4.21 -0.16 0.82
CA MET A 29 -4.74 1.20 0.62
C MET A 29 -6.26 1.25 0.78
N SER A 30 -6.97 0.16 0.50
CA SER A 30 -8.43 0.03 0.71
C SER A 30 -8.79 -0.24 2.18
N ALA A 31 -7.82 -0.56 3.04
CA ALA A 31 -8.05 -0.82 4.45
C ALA A 31 -8.52 0.46 5.19
N ASN A 32 -8.91 0.30 6.46
CA ASN A 32 -9.35 1.42 7.29
C ASN A 32 -8.15 2.23 7.85
N LEU A 33 -7.30 2.72 6.94
CA LEU A 33 -6.17 3.59 7.25
C LEU A 33 -6.66 4.91 7.84
N ARG A 34 -5.93 5.41 8.83
CA ARG A 34 -6.18 6.70 9.48
C ARG A 34 -4.97 7.62 9.26
N PRO A 35 -5.15 8.95 9.32
CA PRO A 35 -4.04 9.88 9.31
C PRO A 35 -2.94 9.50 10.31
N GLY A 36 -1.69 9.47 9.84
CA GLY A 36 -0.52 9.01 10.58
C GLY A 36 -0.26 7.51 10.56
N ASP A 37 -1.07 6.71 9.86
CA ASP A 37 -0.76 5.30 9.63
C ASP A 37 0.24 5.10 8.49
N GLU A 38 0.90 3.94 8.51
CA GLU A 38 1.95 3.60 7.55
C GLU A 38 1.67 2.24 6.90
N VAL A 39 1.92 2.14 5.60
CA VAL A 39 1.91 0.90 4.82
C VAL A 39 3.33 0.62 4.35
N VAL A 40 3.93 -0.42 4.93
CA VAL A 40 5.28 -0.90 4.64
C VAL A 40 5.21 -2.05 3.66
N VAL A 41 5.79 -1.85 2.47
CA VAL A 41 5.79 -2.83 1.38
C VAL A 41 7.11 -3.58 1.34
N LYS A 42 7.05 -4.88 1.60
CA LYS A 42 8.22 -5.77 1.51
C LYS A 42 8.74 -5.87 0.09
N ALA A 43 9.99 -6.32 -0.05
CA ALA A 43 10.60 -6.48 -1.36
C ALA A 43 9.81 -7.46 -2.24
N GLY A 44 9.63 -7.11 -3.52
CA GLY A 44 8.82 -7.89 -4.43
C GLY A 44 8.33 -7.10 -5.63
N THR A 45 7.75 -7.80 -6.60
CA THR A 45 7.07 -7.18 -7.75
C THR A 45 5.57 -7.35 -7.62
N TYR A 46 4.87 -6.22 -7.55
CA TYR A 46 3.44 -6.10 -7.38
C TYR A 46 2.82 -5.76 -8.73
N ASN A 47 2.15 -6.75 -9.34
CA ASN A 47 1.58 -6.59 -10.68
C ASN A 47 0.16 -6.03 -10.59
N GLU A 48 0.05 -4.74 -10.25
CA GLU A 48 -1.22 -4.08 -9.97
C GLU A 48 -1.20 -2.60 -10.38
N ALA A 49 -2.40 -2.05 -10.57
CA ALA A 49 -2.63 -0.60 -10.64
C ALA A 49 -3.33 -0.18 -9.34
N ILE A 50 -2.82 0.86 -8.70
CA ILE A 50 -3.20 1.23 -7.33
C ILE A 50 -4.02 2.52 -7.37
N ASN A 51 -5.12 2.55 -6.61
CA ASN A 51 -5.85 3.77 -6.31
C ASN A 51 -5.59 4.16 -4.85
N ILE A 52 -5.23 5.42 -4.62
CA ILE A 52 -5.05 6.02 -3.31
C ILE A 52 -6.14 7.07 -3.14
N ASP A 53 -7.15 6.72 -2.34
CA ASP A 53 -8.37 7.51 -2.10
C ASP A 53 -8.61 7.78 -0.60
N LYS A 54 -7.72 7.30 0.26
CA LYS A 54 -7.74 7.59 1.70
C LYS A 54 -7.02 8.89 2.00
N ASP A 55 -7.78 9.85 2.51
CA ASP A 55 -7.25 11.13 2.94
C ASP A 55 -6.38 10.97 4.21
N GLY A 56 -5.24 11.62 4.21
CA GLY A 56 -4.54 12.01 5.43
C GLY A 56 -5.23 13.20 6.11
N SER A 57 -4.45 13.97 6.85
CA SER A 57 -4.91 15.22 7.44
C SER A 57 -3.75 16.20 7.55
N ALA A 58 -4.06 17.48 7.75
CA ALA A 58 -3.04 18.49 8.02
C ALA A 58 -2.15 18.19 9.25
N ALA A 59 -2.60 17.32 10.16
CA ALA A 59 -1.83 16.90 11.32
C ALA A 59 -0.91 15.69 11.03
N ALA A 60 -1.22 14.88 10.02
CA ALA A 60 -0.45 13.69 9.65
C ALA A 60 -0.90 13.10 8.31
N ASP A 61 0.05 12.68 7.49
CA ASP A 61 -0.18 11.99 6.21
C ASP A 61 -0.43 10.49 6.42
N ILE A 62 -0.91 9.80 5.37
CA ILE A 62 -0.83 8.34 5.27
C ILE A 62 0.41 7.99 4.46
N THR A 63 1.34 7.23 5.06
CA THR A 63 2.63 6.92 4.40
C THR A 63 2.59 5.56 3.72
N LEU A 64 2.82 5.53 2.41
CA LEU A 64 3.13 4.30 1.66
C LEU A 64 4.63 4.26 1.34
N ARG A 65 5.36 3.27 1.85
CA ARG A 65 6.80 3.15 1.59
C ARG A 65 7.27 1.72 1.41
N SER A 66 8.42 1.56 0.75
CA SER A 66 9.10 0.26 0.73
C SER A 66 9.85 0.00 2.04
N GLU A 67 9.86 -1.25 2.48
CA GLU A 67 10.63 -1.73 3.65
C GLU A 67 12.13 -1.56 3.43
N VAL A 68 12.59 -1.88 2.22
CA VAL A 68 13.97 -1.70 1.76
C VAL A 68 13.93 -0.71 0.59
N PRO A 69 14.72 0.39 0.59
CA PRO A 69 14.74 1.35 -0.51
C PRO A 69 14.90 0.67 -1.88
N GLY A 70 13.91 0.86 -2.77
CA GLY A 70 13.88 0.25 -4.10
C GLY A 70 13.53 -1.25 -4.14
N GLY A 71 13.21 -1.88 -3.01
CA GLY A 71 12.90 -3.31 -2.94
C GLY A 71 11.51 -3.67 -3.45
N ALA A 72 10.53 -2.77 -3.31
CA ALA A 72 9.19 -2.95 -3.86
C ALA A 72 9.08 -2.31 -5.25
N LEU A 73 8.67 -3.11 -6.24
CA LEU A 73 8.42 -2.69 -7.61
C LEU A 73 6.93 -2.78 -7.91
N ILE A 74 6.34 -1.67 -8.36
CA ILE A 74 4.96 -1.65 -8.86
C ILE A 74 5.01 -1.79 -10.38
N ARG A 75 4.33 -2.80 -10.91
CA ARG A 75 4.23 -3.05 -12.36
C ARG A 75 2.77 -3.12 -12.77
N PRO A 76 2.20 -2.08 -13.36
CA PRO A 76 0.82 -2.14 -13.81
C PRO A 76 0.64 -3.22 -14.89
N PRO A 77 -0.52 -3.90 -14.93
CA PRO A 77 -0.88 -4.80 -16.03
C PRO A 77 -0.81 -4.12 -17.40
N ALA A 78 -0.58 -4.90 -18.45
CA ALA A 78 -0.58 -4.39 -19.82
C ALA A 78 -1.93 -3.73 -20.15
N GLY A 79 -1.89 -2.52 -20.71
CA GLY A 79 -3.08 -1.74 -21.05
C GLY A 79 -3.61 -0.84 -19.93
N SER A 80 -3.01 -0.86 -18.72
CA SER A 80 -3.30 0.15 -17.70
C SER A 80 -2.84 1.54 -18.15
N TRP A 81 -3.71 2.54 -17.97
CA TRP A 81 -3.39 3.95 -18.26
C TRP A 81 -2.31 4.51 -17.32
N ASN A 82 -2.36 4.12 -16.05
CA ASN A 82 -1.44 4.55 -14.99
C ASN A 82 -1.18 3.40 -14.01
N ALA A 83 -0.04 3.47 -13.33
CA ALA A 83 0.33 2.55 -12.25
C ALA A 83 -0.27 2.96 -10.89
N ILE A 84 -0.30 4.26 -10.63
CA ILE A 84 -0.78 4.84 -9.37
C ILE A 84 -1.72 5.99 -9.74
N SER A 85 -2.88 6.00 -9.10
CA SER A 85 -3.85 7.10 -9.10
C SER A 85 -3.94 7.64 -7.68
N VAL A 86 -3.79 8.95 -7.51
CA VAL A 86 -3.93 9.60 -6.19
C VAL A 86 -5.08 10.58 -6.28
N ASN A 87 -6.16 10.27 -5.55
CA ASN A 87 -7.38 11.06 -5.44
C ASN A 87 -7.63 11.54 -4.00
N ALA A 88 -6.68 11.25 -3.10
CA ALA A 88 -6.68 11.64 -1.70
C ALA A 88 -6.06 13.03 -1.48
N ASN A 89 -6.42 13.64 -0.34
CA ASN A 89 -5.79 14.83 0.21
C ASN A 89 -4.83 14.44 1.33
N TYR A 90 -3.70 15.17 1.42
CA TYR A 90 -2.60 14.92 2.36
C TYR A 90 -1.96 13.54 2.16
#